data_AF-A0A2V7RXE5-F1
#
_entry.id   AF-A0A2V7RXE5-F1
#
_cell.length_a   1.000
_cell.length_b   1.000
_cell.length_c   1.000
_cell.angle_alpha   90.00
_cell.angle_beta   90.00
_cell.angle_gamma   90.00
#
_symmetry.space_group_name_H-M   'P 1'
#
loop_
_entity.id
_entity.type
_entity.pdbx_description
1 polymer ?
#
loop_
_entity_poly.entity_id
_entity_poly.type
_entity_poly.pdbx_seq_one_letter_code
_entity_poly.pdbx_strand_id
1 'polypeptide(L)'
;MTTYRIPRIALATALSAVVGACATTMGSSTTRGTAPGPASISPDGTWPTSTREHVDLWLHGYAMLTGDTARVPFFRRGYRQRMRELRASRSVYTQLDANADKLSSRFLANPSLVNGQFLPFYFTSFQQIQQITDIFLQTGGDPRSTADPTTQQLFAVLNNAFPTAPDRDWLRLYVQSLAEENTRFYQNYWSGEQTARASTRQAVDSLWQRVYRPKLQRFLNNTQQSNGELILSLPLDGEGRTIGYSKQQNSVAVEFPDSPQVAVEAVYVLAHETVNAITTTAITDNVTPAEQRSGAGARYAANANVRAGAILLQRAIPDLAAGYMRYYLRAAGVAAPAGDPSTVFVATFAIPDAIRDAVTRQLEVVLGGI
;
A
#
# COMPACT_ATOMS: atom_id res chain seq x y z
N MET A 1 -22.39 0.07 54.92
CA MET A 1 -21.43 -0.60 54.02
C MET A 1 -22.08 -0.68 52.65
N THR A 2 -21.79 0.29 51.79
CA THR A 2 -22.45 0.44 50.49
C THR A 2 -21.37 0.36 49.42
N THR A 3 -21.32 -0.77 48.72
CA THR A 3 -20.31 -1.09 47.71
C THR A 3 -20.66 -0.40 46.39
N TYR A 4 -19.92 0.66 46.05
CA TYR A 4 -19.98 1.30 44.73
C TYR A 4 -19.22 0.42 43.72
N ARG A 5 -19.93 -0.15 42.73
CA ARG A 5 -19.34 -0.76 41.54
C ARG A 5 -19.13 0.33 40.49
N ILE A 6 -17.87 0.57 40.11
CA ILE A 6 -17.50 1.43 38.98
C ILE A 6 -17.62 0.60 37.69
N PRO A 7 -18.41 1.02 36.68
CA PRO A 7 -18.41 0.35 35.39
C PRO A 7 -17.15 0.71 34.60
N ARG A 8 -16.47 -0.31 34.08
CA ARG A 8 -15.40 -0.17 33.08
C ARG A 8 -16.02 0.35 31.79
N ILE A 9 -15.92 1.65 31.54
CA ILE A 9 -16.22 2.25 30.24
C ILE A 9 -15.06 1.91 29.31
N ALA A 10 -15.32 1.06 28.32
CA ALA A 10 -14.42 0.82 27.21
C ALA A 10 -14.32 2.11 26.36
N LEU A 11 -13.16 2.77 26.40
CA LEU A 11 -12.83 3.82 25.43
C LEU A 11 -12.59 3.15 24.07
N ALA A 12 -13.62 3.10 23.24
CA ALA A 12 -13.47 2.88 21.80
C ALA A 12 -13.07 4.21 21.16
N THR A 13 -11.78 4.53 21.16
CA THR A 13 -11.26 5.73 20.51
C THR A 13 -11.11 5.47 19.01
N ALA A 14 -12.07 5.94 18.22
CA ALA A 14 -12.01 5.91 16.76
C ALA A 14 -10.94 6.90 16.28
N LEU A 15 -9.85 6.38 15.73
CA LEU A 15 -8.79 7.19 15.12
C LEU A 15 -9.09 7.32 13.62
N SER A 16 -9.64 8.46 13.19
CA SER A 16 -9.73 8.80 11.78
C SER A 16 -8.37 9.29 11.29
N ALA A 17 -7.53 8.40 10.80
CA ALA A 17 -6.29 8.78 10.12
C ALA A 17 -6.66 9.37 8.75
N VAL A 18 -6.62 10.70 8.61
CA VAL A 18 -6.62 11.37 7.31
C VAL A 18 -5.24 11.16 6.70
N VAL A 19 -5.02 10.00 6.11
CA VAL A 19 -3.85 9.75 5.28
C VAL A 19 -4.20 10.31 3.91
N GLY A 20 -3.73 11.53 3.63
CA GLY A 20 -3.55 11.89 2.23
C GLY A 20 -2.65 10.83 1.62
N ALA A 21 -3.07 10.24 0.51
CA ALA A 21 -2.27 9.30 -0.26
C ALA A 21 -1.02 10.03 -0.80
N CYS A 22 -0.05 10.24 0.09
CA CYS A 22 1.27 10.70 -0.22
C CYS A 22 2.07 9.47 -0.64
N ALA A 23 1.79 8.94 -1.83
CA ALA A 23 2.90 8.51 -2.66
C ALA A 23 3.59 9.80 -3.10
N THR A 24 4.38 10.39 -2.21
CA THR A 24 5.28 11.46 -2.63
C THR A 24 6.25 10.83 -3.62
N THR A 25 6.10 11.19 -4.89
CA THR A 25 7.26 11.58 -5.70
C THR A 25 8.07 12.52 -4.80
N MET A 26 9.09 11.97 -4.15
CA MET A 26 10.06 12.78 -3.42
C MET A 26 10.56 13.82 -4.42
N GLY A 27 10.39 15.10 -4.05
CA GLY A 27 10.61 16.24 -4.92
C GLY A 27 11.97 16.16 -5.60
N SER A 28 11.99 16.61 -6.86
CA SER A 28 13.19 16.76 -7.66
C SER A 28 14.16 17.74 -7.00
N SER A 29 15.11 17.23 -6.22
CA SER A 29 16.40 17.87 -6.04
C SER A 29 17.34 17.32 -7.10
N THR A 30 17.77 18.19 -8.02
CA THR A 30 18.85 17.95 -8.97
C THR A 30 20.14 17.61 -8.22
N THR A 31 20.34 16.33 -7.94
CA THR A 31 21.62 15.71 -7.61
C THR A 31 21.60 14.32 -8.23
N ARG A 32 22.52 14.07 -9.17
CA ARG A 32 22.73 12.75 -9.79
C ARG A 32 22.98 11.71 -8.70
N GLY A 33 21.97 10.92 -8.40
CA GLY A 33 22.07 9.73 -7.56
C GLY A 33 20.96 8.77 -7.99
N THR A 34 21.33 7.73 -8.72
CA THR A 34 20.44 6.63 -9.12
C THR A 34 19.85 6.01 -7.85
N ALA A 35 18.51 5.89 -7.75
CA ALA A 35 17.82 5.14 -6.70
C ALA A 35 18.35 3.69 -6.62
N PRO A 36 18.32 3.01 -5.45
CA PRO A 36 18.72 1.62 -5.39
C PRO A 36 17.54 0.83 -5.98
N GLY A 37 17.79 0.07 -7.04
CA GLY A 37 16.82 -0.92 -7.50
C GLY A 37 16.71 -2.05 -6.48
N PRO A 38 15.52 -2.65 -6.29
CA PRO A 38 15.39 -3.88 -5.51
C PRO A 38 16.25 -5.00 -6.10
N ALA A 39 16.43 -6.08 -5.31
CA ALA A 39 17.08 -7.32 -5.74
C ALA A 39 16.65 -7.72 -7.15
N SER A 40 17.66 -8.06 -7.95
CA SER A 40 17.61 -8.62 -9.31
C SER A 40 16.22 -9.10 -9.74
N ILE A 41 15.59 -8.31 -10.62
CA ILE A 41 14.51 -8.74 -11.49
C ILE A 41 15.04 -9.95 -12.27
N SER A 42 14.33 -11.09 -12.24
CA SER A 42 14.62 -12.18 -13.17
C SER A 42 14.58 -11.61 -14.60
N PRO A 43 15.61 -11.82 -15.43
CA PRO A 43 15.77 -11.14 -16.72
C PRO A 43 14.69 -11.45 -17.78
N ASP A 44 13.67 -12.26 -17.48
CA ASP A 44 12.78 -12.85 -18.48
C ASP A 44 11.36 -12.24 -18.55
N GLY A 45 11.03 -11.16 -17.83
CA GLY A 45 9.68 -10.55 -17.96
C GLY A 45 9.50 -9.10 -17.53
N THR A 46 8.75 -8.33 -18.31
CA THR A 46 8.19 -7.03 -17.91
C THR A 46 6.97 -7.25 -16.99
N TRP A 47 6.95 -6.68 -15.79
CA TRP A 47 5.84 -6.83 -14.82
C TRP A 47 5.56 -8.27 -14.35
N PRO A 48 6.54 -9.02 -13.80
CA PRO A 48 6.26 -10.34 -13.23
C PRO A 48 5.32 -10.26 -12.02
N THR A 49 4.61 -11.36 -11.77
CA THR A 49 3.81 -11.55 -10.55
C THR A 49 4.64 -12.25 -9.49
N SER A 50 4.71 -11.69 -8.29
CA SER A 50 5.52 -12.24 -7.20
C SER A 50 4.82 -12.14 -5.85
N THR A 51 5.49 -12.65 -4.81
CA THR A 51 5.07 -12.60 -3.41
C THR A 51 6.32 -12.38 -2.56
N ARG A 52 6.26 -11.55 -1.52
CA ARG A 52 7.43 -11.19 -0.71
C ARG A 52 7.12 -11.29 0.79
N GLU A 53 7.70 -12.28 1.47
CA GLU A 53 7.48 -12.51 2.90
C GLU A 53 7.80 -11.27 3.75
N HIS A 54 8.92 -10.59 3.50
CA HIS A 54 9.33 -9.43 4.29
C HIS A 54 8.40 -8.22 4.11
N VAL A 55 7.82 -8.04 2.93
CA VAL A 55 6.80 -7.01 2.68
C VAL A 55 5.53 -7.37 3.44
N ASP A 56 5.09 -8.63 3.35
CA ASP A 56 3.91 -9.11 4.05
C ASP A 56 4.05 -9.06 5.57
N LEU A 57 5.20 -9.46 6.14
CA LEU A 57 5.48 -9.39 7.57
C LEU A 57 5.44 -7.94 8.07
N TRP A 58 6.04 -7.03 7.31
CA TRP A 58 6.03 -5.62 7.63
C TRP A 58 4.62 -5.04 7.60
N LEU A 59 3.84 -5.32 6.55
CA LEU A 59 2.46 -4.86 6.42
C LEU A 59 1.53 -5.53 7.44
N HIS A 60 1.79 -6.78 7.79
CA HIS A 60 1.12 -7.48 8.89
C HIS A 60 1.26 -6.70 10.19
N GLY A 61 2.48 -6.31 10.57
CA GLY A 61 2.69 -5.52 11.78
C GLY A 61 1.91 -4.19 11.76
N TYR A 62 1.90 -3.48 10.63
CA TYR A 62 1.08 -2.27 10.50
C TYR A 62 -0.42 -2.57 10.65
N ALA A 63 -0.94 -3.64 10.04
CA ALA A 63 -2.33 -4.05 10.19
C ALA A 63 -2.68 -4.41 11.65
N MET A 64 -1.74 -5.00 12.39
CA MET A 64 -1.89 -5.35 13.79
C MET A 64 -1.90 -4.13 14.72
N LEU A 65 -1.26 -3.03 14.32
CA LEU A 65 -1.08 -1.82 15.13
C LEU A 65 -2.00 -0.65 14.76
N THR A 66 -2.36 -0.50 13.47
CA THR A 66 -3.14 0.64 12.95
C THR A 66 -4.62 0.31 12.73
N GLY A 67 -5.51 1.17 13.22
CA GLY A 67 -6.93 1.07 12.90
C GLY A 67 -7.15 1.52 11.47
N ASP A 68 -7.82 0.69 10.66
CA ASP A 68 -8.19 1.06 9.30
C ASP A 68 -9.64 1.56 9.28
N THR A 69 -9.78 2.87 9.12
CA THR A 69 -11.08 3.54 8.98
C THR A 69 -11.25 4.14 7.59
N ALA A 70 -10.36 3.82 6.65
CA ALA A 70 -10.45 4.35 5.30
C ALA A 70 -11.71 3.79 4.60
N ARG A 71 -12.27 4.58 3.68
CA ARG A 71 -13.44 4.14 2.91
C ARG A 71 -13.11 2.90 2.10
N VAL A 72 -12.05 2.99 1.32
CA VAL A 72 -11.40 1.82 0.74
C VAL A 72 -10.32 1.41 1.73
N PRO A 73 -10.36 0.18 2.26
CA PRO A 73 -9.41 -0.26 3.27
C PRO A 73 -8.00 -0.47 2.68
N PHE A 74 -7.01 -0.13 3.49
CA PHE A 74 -5.62 -0.50 3.32
C PHE A 74 -5.40 -1.99 3.58
N PHE A 75 -5.94 -2.47 4.69
CA PHE A 75 -5.78 -3.84 5.13
C PHE A 75 -7.11 -4.55 5.09
N ARG A 76 -7.09 -5.86 4.80
CA ARG A 76 -8.31 -6.65 4.71
C ARG A 76 -9.18 -6.46 5.93
N ARG A 77 -10.46 -6.18 5.71
CA ARG A 77 -11.42 -6.02 6.81
C ARG A 77 -11.37 -7.24 7.72
N GLY A 78 -11.23 -7.01 9.03
CA GLY A 78 -11.12 -8.06 10.05
C GLY A 78 -9.77 -8.81 10.08
N TYR A 79 -8.76 -8.41 9.30
CA TYR A 79 -7.45 -9.08 9.25
C TYR A 79 -6.83 -9.23 10.65
N ARG A 80 -6.73 -8.12 11.40
CA ARG A 80 -6.19 -8.12 12.76
C ARG A 80 -6.91 -9.12 13.66
N GLN A 81 -8.23 -9.15 13.61
CA GLN A 81 -9.02 -10.07 14.43
C GLN A 81 -8.72 -11.53 14.05
N ARG A 82 -8.75 -11.86 12.75
CA ARG A 82 -8.42 -13.20 12.26
C ARG A 82 -7.01 -13.64 12.66
N MET A 83 -6.02 -12.74 12.57
CA MET A 83 -4.65 -13.05 12.98
C MET A 83 -4.53 -13.26 14.49
N ARG A 84 -5.25 -12.48 15.31
CA ARG A 84 -5.31 -12.71 16.76
C ARG A 84 -5.94 -14.06 17.10
N GLU A 85 -7.05 -14.41 16.46
CA GLU A 85 -7.73 -15.69 16.65
C GLU A 85 -6.85 -16.88 16.22
N LEU A 86 -6.19 -16.78 15.05
CA LEU A 86 -5.29 -17.81 14.55
C LEU A 86 -4.04 -17.99 15.43
N ARG A 87 -3.48 -16.89 15.96
CA ARG A 87 -2.36 -16.97 16.90
C ARG A 87 -2.79 -17.55 18.24
N ALA A 88 -3.96 -17.15 18.75
CA ALA A 88 -4.53 -17.69 19.98
C ALA A 88 -4.80 -19.20 19.86
N SER A 89 -5.35 -19.68 18.74
CA SER A 89 -5.57 -21.11 18.51
C SER A 89 -4.28 -21.93 18.45
N ARG A 90 -3.13 -21.26 18.23
CA ARG A 90 -1.78 -21.85 18.22
C ARG A 90 -0.98 -21.53 19.50
N SER A 91 -1.60 -20.88 20.49
CA SER A 91 -0.92 -20.43 21.72
C SER A 91 0.31 -19.56 21.46
N VAL A 92 0.29 -18.74 20.41
CA VAL A 92 1.36 -17.79 20.08
C VAL A 92 1.05 -16.43 20.69
N TYR A 93 1.99 -15.92 21.48
CA TYR A 93 2.04 -14.55 21.97
C TYR A 93 3.47 -14.02 21.78
N THR A 94 3.65 -12.84 21.21
CA THR A 94 4.97 -12.32 20.82
C THR A 94 5.21 -10.91 21.38
N GLN A 95 6.43 -10.38 21.19
CA GLN A 95 6.72 -8.98 21.47
C GLN A 95 5.82 -7.99 20.72
N LEU A 96 5.29 -8.35 19.55
CA LEU A 96 4.35 -7.47 18.85
C LEU A 96 3.08 -7.24 19.67
N ASP A 97 2.60 -8.27 20.39
CA ASP A 97 1.46 -8.15 21.30
C ASP A 97 1.83 -7.36 22.55
N ALA A 98 2.98 -7.69 23.17
CA ALA A 98 3.45 -7.03 24.39
C ALA A 98 3.71 -5.53 24.18
N ASN A 99 4.14 -5.13 22.98
CA ASN A 99 4.47 -3.75 22.64
C ASN A 99 3.36 -3.04 21.87
N ALA A 100 2.20 -3.68 21.63
CA ALA A 100 1.16 -3.15 20.74
C ALA A 100 0.70 -1.74 21.15
N ASP A 101 0.37 -1.52 22.42
CA ASP A 101 -0.12 -0.22 22.89
C ASP A 101 0.94 0.88 22.75
N LYS A 102 2.20 0.56 23.07
CA LYS A 102 3.32 1.49 22.93
C LYS A 102 3.55 1.85 21.47
N LEU A 103 3.60 0.86 20.58
CA LEU A 103 3.79 1.05 19.15
C LEU A 103 2.61 1.82 18.53
N SER A 104 1.37 1.47 18.88
CA SER A 104 0.16 2.13 18.39
C SER A 104 0.05 3.58 18.86
N SER A 105 0.43 3.88 20.11
CA SER A 105 0.36 5.24 20.66
C SER A 105 1.22 6.25 19.88
N ARG A 106 2.30 5.78 19.24
CA ARG A 106 3.19 6.66 18.47
C ARG A 106 2.50 7.22 17.22
N PHE A 107 1.56 6.51 16.61
CA PHE A 107 0.79 7.04 15.47
C PHE A 107 -0.10 8.24 15.87
N LEU A 108 -0.50 8.35 17.14
CA LEU A 108 -1.22 9.53 17.65
C LEU A 108 -0.28 10.73 17.77
N ALA A 109 0.94 10.50 18.27
CA ALA A 109 1.94 11.54 18.44
C ALA A 109 2.58 11.98 17.11
N ASN A 110 2.70 11.05 16.16
CA ASN A 110 3.25 11.28 14.84
C ASN A 110 2.45 10.50 13.77
N PRO A 111 1.38 11.10 13.22
CA PRO A 111 0.57 10.45 12.18
C PRO A 111 1.34 10.13 10.90
N SER A 112 2.43 10.84 10.59
CA SER A 112 3.22 10.58 9.37
C SER A 112 3.99 9.27 9.43
N LEU A 113 4.12 8.66 10.62
CA LEU A 113 4.73 7.35 10.81
C LEU A 113 4.03 6.25 10.01
N VAL A 114 2.76 6.45 9.63
CA VAL A 114 2.03 5.53 8.72
C VAL A 114 2.77 5.34 7.39
N ASN A 115 3.54 6.33 6.94
CA ASN A 115 4.32 6.25 5.69
C ASN A 115 5.45 5.23 5.79
N GLY A 116 5.88 4.84 7.00
CA GLY A 116 6.83 3.76 7.19
C GLY A 116 6.34 2.40 6.66
N GLN A 117 5.06 2.24 6.34
CA GLN A 117 4.53 1.04 5.68
C GLN A 117 5.13 0.78 4.28
N PHE A 118 5.69 1.81 3.64
CA PHE A 118 6.36 1.73 2.35
C PHE A 118 7.84 1.35 2.46
N LEU A 119 8.40 1.31 3.68
CA LEU A 119 9.80 0.94 3.89
C LEU A 119 10.22 -0.42 3.28
N PRO A 120 9.47 -1.53 3.43
CA PRO A 120 10.00 -2.87 3.11
C PRO A 120 10.26 -3.06 1.61
N PHE A 121 9.65 -2.25 0.76
CA PHE A 121 9.82 -2.28 -0.69
C PHE A 121 11.26 -1.93 -1.12
N TYR A 122 11.96 -1.08 -0.35
CA TYR A 122 13.36 -0.73 -0.60
C TYR A 122 14.35 -1.84 -0.24
N PHE A 123 13.89 -2.93 0.37
CA PHE A 123 14.73 -4.01 0.87
C PHE A 123 14.45 -5.31 0.11
N THR A 124 15.40 -6.23 0.20
CA THR A 124 15.36 -7.52 -0.49
C THR A 124 14.91 -8.64 0.44
N SER A 125 15.12 -8.47 1.75
CA SER A 125 14.79 -9.43 2.79
C SER A 125 14.56 -8.75 4.14
N PHE A 126 13.93 -9.47 5.07
CA PHE A 126 13.75 -8.96 6.42
C PHE A 126 15.08 -8.87 7.18
N GLN A 127 16.01 -9.78 6.91
CA GLN A 127 17.36 -9.75 7.48
C GLN A 127 18.11 -8.48 7.08
N GLN A 128 17.94 -8.02 5.83
CA GLN A 128 18.50 -6.74 5.39
C GLN A 128 17.87 -5.56 6.14
N ILE A 129 16.54 -5.57 6.34
CA ILE A 129 15.85 -4.54 7.14
C ILE A 129 16.44 -4.49 8.56
N GLN A 130 16.61 -5.64 9.21
CA GLN A 130 17.20 -5.72 10.55
C GLN A 130 18.62 -5.15 10.58
N GLN A 131 19.50 -5.66 9.72
CA GLN A 131 20.90 -5.25 9.66
C GLN A 131 21.04 -3.75 9.41
N ILE A 132 20.33 -3.21 8.42
CA ILE A 132 20.42 -1.79 8.07
C ILE A 132 19.80 -0.91 9.15
N THR A 133 18.72 -1.35 9.79
CA THR A 133 18.13 -0.65 10.95
C THR A 133 19.11 -0.59 12.10
N ASP A 134 19.80 -1.69 12.42
CA ASP A 134 20.76 -1.71 13.52
C ASP A 134 21.93 -0.74 13.27
N ILE A 135 22.50 -0.75 12.06
CA ILE A 135 23.58 0.17 11.69
C ILE A 135 23.07 1.61 11.71
N PHE A 136 21.89 1.88 11.15
CA PHE A 136 21.26 3.20 11.14
C PHE A 136 21.08 3.77 12.55
N LEU A 137 20.64 2.95 13.50
CA LEU A 137 20.48 3.36 14.89
C LEU A 137 21.82 3.61 15.59
N GLN A 138 22.82 2.75 15.35
CA GLN A 138 24.16 2.87 15.93
C GLN A 138 24.89 4.13 15.46
N THR A 139 24.73 4.50 14.19
CA THR A 139 25.43 5.66 13.59
C THR A 139 24.61 6.94 13.60
N GLY A 140 23.41 6.91 14.20
CA GLY A 140 22.49 8.04 14.20
C GLY A 140 21.99 8.42 12.80
N GLY A 141 22.08 7.51 11.83
CA GLY A 141 21.65 7.72 10.46
C GLY A 141 22.57 8.64 9.64
N ASP A 142 23.83 8.83 10.05
CA ASP A 142 24.80 9.61 9.28
C ASP A 142 25.21 8.86 8.00
N PRO A 143 24.90 9.38 6.79
CA PRO A 143 25.32 8.75 5.55
C PRO A 143 26.84 8.63 5.41
N ARG A 144 27.62 9.45 6.11
CA ARG A 144 29.09 9.41 6.06
C ARG A 144 29.69 8.27 6.87
N SER A 145 28.90 7.56 7.67
CA SER A 145 29.37 6.43 8.49
C SER A 145 29.64 5.16 7.68
N THR A 146 29.30 5.15 6.38
CA THR A 146 29.50 4.01 5.48
C THR A 146 29.95 4.50 4.10
N ALA A 147 30.84 3.74 3.47
CA ALA A 147 31.26 4.00 2.09
C ALA A 147 30.36 3.31 1.04
N ASP A 148 29.47 2.41 1.46
CA ASP A 148 28.55 1.70 0.55
C ASP A 148 27.40 2.63 0.11
N PRO A 149 27.32 2.98 -1.19
CA PRO A 149 26.27 3.87 -1.71
C PRO A 149 24.86 3.34 -1.47
N THR A 150 24.67 2.01 -1.47
CA THR A 150 23.37 1.39 -1.24
C THR A 150 22.89 1.67 0.18
N THR A 151 23.75 1.44 1.17
CA THR A 151 23.46 1.73 2.57
C THR A 151 23.20 3.23 2.80
N GLN A 152 23.99 4.13 2.20
CA GLN A 152 23.75 5.58 2.28
C GLN A 152 22.35 5.96 1.80
N GLN A 153 21.88 5.29 0.76
CA GLN A 153 20.58 5.57 0.18
C GLN A 153 19.42 5.02 1.02
N LEU A 154 19.59 3.81 1.58
CA LEU A 154 18.65 3.27 2.56
C LEU A 154 18.59 4.14 3.83
N PHE A 155 19.70 4.76 4.24
CA PHE A 155 19.70 5.75 5.32
C PHE A 155 18.89 6.98 4.97
N ALA A 156 18.93 7.47 3.73
CA ALA A 156 18.07 8.58 3.31
C ALA A 156 16.58 8.23 3.44
N VAL A 157 16.19 7.02 3.02
CA VAL A 157 14.81 6.50 3.19
C VAL A 157 14.43 6.44 4.68
N LEU A 158 15.30 5.85 5.50
CA LEU A 158 15.06 5.73 6.94
C LEU A 158 15.01 7.09 7.66
N ASN A 159 15.87 8.04 7.29
CA ASN A 159 15.84 9.40 7.84
C ASN A 159 14.54 10.14 7.49
N ASN A 160 14.02 9.95 6.27
CA ASN A 160 12.74 10.54 5.88
C ASN A 160 11.56 9.92 6.64
N ALA A 161 11.58 8.61 6.88
CA ALA A 161 10.50 7.91 7.58
C ALA A 161 10.58 8.07 9.11
N PHE A 162 11.79 8.12 9.68
CA PHE A 162 12.05 8.12 11.13
C PHE A 162 13.05 9.25 11.51
N PRO A 163 12.64 10.53 11.36
CA PRO A 163 13.54 11.68 11.51
C PRO A 163 13.92 11.97 12.96
N THR A 164 13.09 11.60 13.94
CA THR A 164 13.30 11.94 15.35
C THR A 164 13.75 10.75 16.18
N ALA A 165 14.45 10.99 17.30
CA ALA A 165 14.87 9.92 18.21
C ALA A 165 13.70 9.03 18.69
N PRO A 166 12.52 9.56 19.05
CA PRO A 166 11.37 8.72 19.37
C PRO A 166 10.84 7.87 18.20
N ASP A 167 10.93 8.35 16.96
CA ASP A 167 10.54 7.54 15.79
C ASP A 167 11.54 6.41 15.52
N ARG A 168 12.83 6.67 15.77
CA ARG A 168 13.91 5.68 15.67
C ARG A 168 13.80 4.61 16.78
N ASP A 169 13.45 5.01 18.00
CA ASP A 169 13.14 4.07 19.08
C ASP A 169 11.90 3.22 18.76
N TRP A 170 10.89 3.81 18.12
CA TRP A 170 9.75 3.07 17.61
C TRP A 170 10.18 2.06 16.55
N LEU A 171 10.99 2.47 15.56
CA LEU A 171 11.50 1.58 14.51
C LEU A 171 12.26 0.39 15.12
N ARG A 172 13.16 0.65 16.08
CA ARG A 172 13.90 -0.38 16.80
C ARG A 172 12.97 -1.40 17.44
N LEU A 173 12.00 -0.93 18.23
CA LEU A 173 11.05 -1.78 18.92
C LEU A 173 10.16 -2.57 17.95
N TYR A 174 9.77 -1.94 16.84
CA TYR A 174 8.96 -2.53 15.80
C TYR A 174 9.70 -3.67 15.09
N VAL A 175 10.93 -3.43 14.63
CA VAL A 175 11.76 -4.45 13.97
C VAL A 175 12.06 -5.63 14.91
N GLN A 176 12.37 -5.37 16.18
CA GLN A 176 12.55 -6.42 17.19
C GLN A 176 11.29 -7.26 17.39
N SER A 177 10.13 -6.60 17.47
CA SER A 177 8.84 -7.27 17.61
C SER A 177 8.49 -8.13 16.40
N LEU A 178 8.76 -7.63 15.18
CA LEU A 178 8.55 -8.38 13.94
C LEU A 178 9.49 -9.57 13.79
N ALA A 179 10.73 -9.47 14.27
CA ALA A 179 11.66 -10.58 14.23
C ALA A 179 11.13 -11.79 15.02
N GLU A 180 10.66 -11.53 16.25
CA GLU A 180 10.04 -12.59 17.05
C GLU A 180 8.71 -13.08 16.44
N GLU A 181 7.87 -12.16 15.95
CA GLU A 181 6.62 -12.51 15.25
C GLU A 181 6.88 -13.45 14.07
N ASN A 182 7.93 -13.18 13.29
CA ASN A 182 8.26 -14.00 12.14
C ASN A 182 8.65 -15.41 12.54
N THR A 183 9.59 -15.53 13.48
CA THR A 183 10.10 -16.83 13.95
C THR A 183 9.03 -17.66 14.65
N ARG A 184 8.15 -17.03 15.45
CA ARG A 184 7.16 -17.76 16.24
C ARG A 184 5.87 -18.06 15.49
N PHE A 185 5.55 -17.30 14.44
CA PHE A 185 4.26 -17.42 13.76
C PHE A 185 4.30 -17.12 12.27
N TYR A 186 4.74 -15.92 11.89
CA TYR A 186 4.38 -15.38 10.58
C TYR A 186 5.02 -16.14 9.41
N GLN A 187 6.28 -16.58 9.54
CA GLN A 187 6.96 -17.34 8.48
C GLN A 187 6.21 -18.65 8.14
N ASN A 188 5.79 -19.39 9.18
CA ASN A 188 5.03 -20.63 9.02
C ASN A 188 3.63 -20.37 8.45
N TYR A 189 2.96 -19.32 8.93
CA TYR A 189 1.67 -18.88 8.41
C TYR A 189 1.78 -18.50 6.92
N TRP A 190 2.71 -17.62 6.58
CA TRP A 190 2.97 -17.15 5.23
C TRP A 190 3.25 -18.32 4.28
N SER A 191 4.19 -19.20 4.64
CA SER A 191 4.52 -20.38 3.82
C SER A 191 3.29 -21.26 3.55
N GLY A 192 2.45 -21.47 4.56
CA GLY A 192 1.19 -22.21 4.42
C GLY A 192 0.22 -21.54 3.45
N GLU A 193 0.05 -20.22 3.53
CA GLU A 193 -0.79 -19.46 2.59
C GLU A 193 -0.24 -19.48 1.17
N GLN A 194 1.09 -19.42 0.99
CA GLN A 194 1.71 -19.53 -0.33
C GLN A 194 1.40 -20.88 -1.01
N THR A 195 1.42 -21.96 -0.23
CA THR A 195 1.04 -23.28 -0.72
C THR A 195 -0.46 -23.34 -1.02
N ALA A 196 -1.31 -22.90 -0.08
CA ALA A 196 -2.76 -22.95 -0.22
C ALA A 196 -3.28 -22.14 -1.42
N ARG A 197 -2.62 -21.01 -1.74
CA ARG A 197 -3.02 -20.07 -2.80
C ARG A 197 -2.21 -20.21 -4.08
N ALA A 198 -1.45 -21.30 -4.25
CA ALA A 198 -0.60 -21.50 -5.43
C ALA A 198 -1.40 -21.40 -6.74
N SER A 199 -2.59 -22.00 -6.78
CA SER A 199 -3.50 -21.93 -7.94
C SER A 199 -4.02 -20.52 -8.19
N THR A 200 -4.35 -19.77 -7.14
CA THR A 200 -4.77 -18.37 -7.26
C THR A 200 -3.66 -17.50 -7.81
N ARG A 201 -2.43 -17.64 -7.31
CA ARG A 201 -1.26 -16.92 -7.83
C ARG A 201 -1.04 -17.20 -9.31
N GLN A 202 -1.16 -18.46 -9.74
CA GLN A 202 -1.06 -18.84 -11.14
C GLN A 202 -2.18 -18.22 -11.99
N ALA A 203 -3.41 -18.16 -11.48
CA ALA A 203 -4.53 -17.53 -12.16
C ALA A 203 -4.32 -16.01 -12.33
N VAL A 204 -3.85 -15.33 -11.28
CA VAL A 204 -3.48 -13.90 -11.34
C VAL A 204 -2.40 -13.68 -12.38
N ASP A 205 -1.31 -14.46 -12.33
CA ASP A 205 -0.21 -14.33 -13.28
C ASP A 205 -0.67 -14.56 -14.73
N SER A 206 -1.46 -15.61 -14.98
CA SER A 206 -2.00 -15.89 -16.32
C SER A 206 -2.88 -14.75 -16.84
N LEU A 207 -3.82 -14.26 -16.02
CA LEU A 207 -4.68 -13.12 -16.38
C LEU A 207 -3.85 -11.87 -16.67
N TRP A 208 -2.90 -11.57 -15.78
CA TRP A 208 -2.06 -10.39 -15.91
C TRP A 208 -1.16 -10.46 -17.14
N GLN A 209 -0.32 -11.48 -17.25
CA GLN A 209 0.68 -11.59 -18.32
C GLN A 209 0.06 -11.72 -19.70
N ARG A 210 -1.02 -12.52 -19.82
CA ARG A 210 -1.56 -12.93 -21.13
C ARG A 210 -2.75 -12.10 -21.58
N VAL A 211 -3.56 -11.58 -20.65
CA VAL A 211 -4.83 -10.93 -21.01
C VAL A 211 -4.77 -9.41 -20.81
N TYR A 212 -4.34 -8.93 -19.64
CA TYR A 212 -4.53 -7.54 -19.27
C TYR A 212 -3.29 -6.65 -19.41
N ARG A 213 -2.08 -7.15 -19.13
CA ARG A 213 -0.84 -6.39 -19.34
C ARG A 213 -0.72 -5.90 -20.79
N PRO A 214 -0.94 -6.74 -21.83
CA PRO A 214 -0.84 -6.26 -23.21
C PRO A 214 -1.82 -5.12 -23.52
N LYS A 215 -3.02 -5.15 -22.93
CA LYS A 215 -4.04 -4.09 -23.10
C LYS A 215 -3.68 -2.80 -22.37
N LEU A 216 -2.97 -2.88 -21.24
CA LEU A 216 -2.48 -1.72 -20.49
C LEU A 216 -1.07 -1.27 -20.90
N GLN A 217 -0.39 -1.99 -21.79
CA GLN A 217 1.03 -1.75 -22.11
C GLN A 217 1.28 -0.31 -22.58
N ARG A 218 0.38 0.24 -23.39
CA ARG A 218 0.50 1.64 -23.86
C ARG A 218 0.44 2.62 -22.70
N PHE A 219 -0.57 2.47 -21.83
CA PHE A 219 -0.71 3.29 -20.63
C PHE A 219 0.56 3.22 -19.79
N LEU A 220 1.01 2.01 -19.46
CA LEU A 220 2.22 1.77 -18.67
C LEU A 220 3.47 2.38 -19.31
N ASN A 221 3.63 2.29 -20.62
CA ASN A 221 4.77 2.91 -21.30
C ASN A 221 4.73 4.44 -21.19
N ASN A 222 3.57 5.03 -21.46
CA ASN A 222 3.40 6.48 -21.51
C ASN A 222 3.41 7.13 -20.12
N THR A 223 3.11 6.37 -19.06
CA THR A 223 3.25 6.81 -17.67
C THR A 223 4.62 6.51 -17.06
N GLN A 224 5.61 6.09 -17.86
CA GLN A 224 6.95 5.72 -17.37
C GLN A 224 6.90 4.58 -16.34
N GLN A 225 6.01 3.63 -16.61
CA GLN A 225 5.76 2.41 -15.84
C GLN A 225 5.96 1.16 -16.71
N SER A 226 6.83 1.25 -17.74
CA SER A 226 7.02 0.16 -18.72
C SER A 226 7.52 -1.13 -18.09
N ASN A 227 8.33 -1.02 -17.02
CA ASN A 227 8.72 -2.15 -16.19
C ASN A 227 8.32 -1.91 -14.73
N GLY A 228 8.04 -3.02 -14.08
CA GLY A 228 7.67 -3.05 -12.68
C GLY A 228 7.48 -4.49 -12.22
N GLU A 229 6.82 -4.67 -11.10
CA GLU A 229 6.48 -5.95 -10.49
C GLU A 229 5.13 -5.82 -9.77
N LEU A 230 4.31 -6.85 -9.93
CA LEU A 230 3.05 -7.02 -9.22
C LEU A 230 3.27 -7.95 -8.02
N ILE A 231 3.22 -7.42 -6.81
CA ILE A 231 3.44 -8.18 -5.58
C ILE A 231 2.07 -8.54 -4.97
N LEU A 232 1.77 -9.82 -4.83
CA LEU A 232 0.56 -10.27 -4.14
C LEU A 232 0.83 -10.32 -2.63
N SER A 233 0.02 -9.60 -1.87
CA SER A 233 0.21 -9.38 -0.44
C SER A 233 -0.98 -9.86 0.38
N LEU A 234 -0.72 -10.68 1.41
CA LEU A 234 -1.78 -11.25 2.26
C LEU A 234 -2.54 -10.21 3.12
N PRO A 235 -1.88 -9.19 3.70
CA PRO A 235 -2.58 -8.22 4.55
C PRO A 235 -3.38 -7.17 3.77
N LEU A 236 -3.02 -6.87 2.52
CA LEU A 236 -3.59 -5.76 1.74
C LEU A 236 -4.98 -6.05 1.18
N ASP A 237 -5.73 -4.98 0.97
CA ASP A 237 -7.05 -4.93 0.32
C ASP A 237 -7.02 -3.88 -0.82
N GLY A 238 -8.15 -3.23 -1.12
CA GLY A 238 -8.36 -2.39 -2.30
C GLY A 238 -7.48 -1.14 -2.50
N GLU A 239 -6.74 -0.66 -1.49
CA GLU A 239 -5.85 0.51 -1.63
C GLU A 239 -4.41 0.18 -2.04
N GLY A 240 -4.02 -1.09 -2.18
CA GLY A 240 -2.68 -1.49 -2.66
C GLY A 240 -1.48 -0.78 -1.99
N ARG A 241 -0.28 -0.87 -2.56
CA ARG A 241 0.89 -0.01 -2.23
C ARG A 241 1.79 0.12 -3.43
N THR A 242 2.06 1.35 -3.86
CA THR A 242 2.94 1.62 -5.00
C THR A 242 4.19 2.39 -4.59
N ILE A 243 5.35 1.94 -5.09
CA ILE A 243 6.60 2.71 -5.11
C ILE A 243 7.15 2.76 -6.51
N GLY A 244 7.49 3.96 -6.98
CA GLY A 244 8.36 4.17 -8.13
C GLY A 244 9.78 4.47 -7.65
N TYR A 245 10.73 3.57 -7.89
CA TYR A 245 12.16 3.80 -7.57
C TYR A 245 12.81 4.69 -8.62
N SER A 246 12.39 4.53 -9.87
CA SER A 246 12.82 5.33 -11.01
C SER A 246 11.71 5.34 -12.07
N LYS A 247 11.93 6.07 -13.16
CA LYS A 247 11.05 6.12 -14.34
C LYS A 247 10.81 4.75 -15.01
N GLN A 248 11.41 3.66 -14.52
CA GLN A 248 11.35 2.34 -15.14
C GLN A 248 11.30 1.18 -14.13
N GLN A 249 11.28 1.44 -12.83
CA GLN A 249 11.20 0.38 -11.82
C GLN A 249 10.10 0.73 -10.83
N ASN A 250 8.99 0.00 -10.94
CA ASN A 250 7.80 0.18 -10.11
C ASN A 250 7.53 -1.12 -9.35
N SER A 251 7.20 -1.01 -8.07
CA SER A 251 6.64 -2.13 -7.32
C SER A 251 5.22 -1.74 -6.92
N VAL A 252 4.26 -2.57 -7.28
CA VAL A 252 2.86 -2.41 -6.88
C VAL A 252 2.49 -3.66 -6.08
N ALA A 253 2.35 -3.52 -4.76
CA ALA A 253 1.71 -4.53 -3.96
C ALA A 253 0.19 -4.37 -4.03
N VAL A 254 -0.49 -5.47 -4.25
CA VAL A 254 -1.94 -5.56 -4.27
C VAL A 254 -2.37 -6.67 -3.33
N GLU A 255 -3.66 -6.78 -3.07
CA GLU A 255 -4.17 -7.91 -2.32
C GLU A 255 -3.83 -9.25 -2.99
N PHE A 256 -3.68 -10.30 -2.19
CA PHE A 256 -3.56 -11.68 -2.66
C PHE A 256 -4.94 -12.36 -2.63
N PRO A 257 -5.65 -12.51 -3.77
CA PRO A 257 -7.03 -13.01 -3.75
C PRO A 257 -7.16 -14.39 -3.09
N ASP A 258 -8.33 -14.67 -2.51
CA ASP A 258 -8.62 -15.90 -1.77
C ASP A 258 -8.81 -17.13 -2.65
N SER A 259 -9.21 -16.94 -3.90
CA SER A 259 -9.43 -18.03 -4.83
C SER A 259 -9.17 -17.63 -6.29
N PRO A 260 -8.96 -18.60 -7.19
CA PRO A 260 -8.77 -18.31 -8.61
C PRO A 260 -9.95 -17.57 -9.26
N GLN A 261 -11.17 -17.75 -8.76
CA GLN A 261 -12.38 -17.11 -9.31
C GLN A 261 -12.39 -15.58 -9.14
N VAL A 262 -11.68 -15.08 -8.13
CA VAL A 262 -11.53 -13.64 -7.84
C VAL A 262 -10.13 -13.13 -8.17
N ALA A 263 -9.34 -13.87 -8.95
CA ALA A 263 -7.98 -13.48 -9.34
C ALA A 263 -7.92 -12.12 -10.07
N VAL A 264 -9.00 -11.73 -10.75
CA VAL A 264 -9.10 -10.44 -11.43
C VAL A 264 -9.03 -9.24 -10.47
N GLU A 265 -9.34 -9.42 -9.18
CA GLU A 265 -9.35 -8.35 -8.20
C GLU A 265 -7.95 -7.73 -8.01
N ALA A 266 -6.89 -8.54 -8.09
CA ALA A 266 -5.51 -8.05 -8.09
C ALA A 266 -5.24 -7.05 -9.25
N VAL A 267 -5.87 -7.27 -10.41
CA VAL A 267 -5.75 -6.37 -11.58
C VAL A 267 -6.56 -5.09 -11.38
N TYR A 268 -7.69 -5.17 -10.66
CA TYR A 268 -8.44 -3.97 -10.27
C TYR A 268 -7.61 -3.06 -9.37
N VAL A 269 -6.99 -3.62 -8.34
CA VAL A 269 -6.12 -2.84 -7.44
C VAL A 269 -4.91 -2.29 -8.20
N LEU A 270 -4.30 -3.05 -9.11
CA LEU A 270 -3.23 -2.54 -9.96
C LEU A 270 -3.66 -1.33 -10.82
N ALA A 271 -4.86 -1.38 -11.40
CA ALA A 271 -5.40 -0.26 -12.20
C ALA A 271 -5.67 0.99 -11.34
N HIS A 272 -6.11 0.82 -10.09
CA HIS A 272 -6.25 1.90 -9.11
C HIS A 272 -4.90 2.51 -8.70
N GLU A 273 -3.90 1.67 -8.51
CA GLU A 273 -2.59 2.07 -8.01
C GLU A 273 -1.74 2.81 -9.06
N THR A 274 -1.82 2.37 -10.31
CA THR A 274 -0.96 2.90 -11.39
C THR A 274 -1.37 4.29 -11.90
N VAL A 275 -2.60 4.74 -11.61
CA VAL A 275 -3.12 6.06 -12.03
C VAL A 275 -2.75 7.20 -11.07
N ASN A 276 -2.08 6.94 -9.95
CA ASN A 276 -1.82 7.92 -8.90
C ASN A 276 -1.08 9.20 -9.39
N ALA A 277 -0.12 9.06 -10.30
CA ALA A 277 0.60 10.22 -10.84
C ALA A 277 -0.33 11.16 -11.64
N ILE A 278 -1.30 10.60 -12.36
CA ILE A 278 -2.29 11.34 -13.16
C ILE A 278 -3.24 12.08 -12.21
N THR A 279 -3.79 11.38 -11.22
CA THR A 279 -4.73 11.99 -10.27
C THR A 279 -4.07 13.07 -9.42
N THR A 280 -2.83 12.87 -8.98
CA THR A 280 -2.06 13.86 -8.22
C THR A 280 -1.86 15.15 -9.03
N THR A 281 -1.51 15.03 -10.31
CA THR A 281 -1.37 16.18 -11.21
C THR A 281 -2.71 16.89 -11.40
N ALA A 282 -3.76 16.13 -11.75
CA ALA A 282 -5.10 16.67 -11.94
C ALA A 282 -5.66 17.37 -10.69
N ILE A 283 -5.41 16.84 -9.49
CA ILE A 283 -5.79 17.50 -8.24
C ILE A 283 -5.00 18.79 -8.08
N THR A 284 -3.67 18.74 -8.16
CA THR A 284 -2.79 19.89 -7.92
C THR A 284 -3.14 21.07 -8.83
N ASP A 285 -3.45 20.81 -10.10
CA ASP A 285 -3.79 21.85 -11.07
C ASP A 285 -5.20 22.44 -10.88
N ASN A 286 -6.07 21.79 -10.10
CA ASN A 286 -7.49 22.14 -9.97
C ASN A 286 -7.97 22.36 -8.53
N VAL A 287 -7.08 22.33 -7.54
CA VAL A 287 -7.36 22.86 -6.19
C VAL A 287 -6.74 24.23 -6.00
N THR A 288 -7.49 25.12 -5.36
CA THR A 288 -7.00 26.44 -4.99
C THR A 288 -5.99 26.37 -3.82
N PRO A 289 -5.15 27.40 -3.64
CA PRO A 289 -4.28 27.49 -2.45
C PRO A 289 -5.04 27.50 -1.11
N ALA A 290 -6.32 27.91 -1.11
CA ALA A 290 -7.17 27.83 0.08
C ALA A 290 -7.59 26.38 0.38
N GLU A 291 -8.02 25.63 -0.64
CA GLU A 291 -8.39 24.22 -0.53
C GLU A 291 -7.20 23.32 -0.19
N GLN A 292 -6.03 23.63 -0.71
CA GLN A 292 -4.79 22.91 -0.35
C GLN A 292 -4.47 23.10 1.14
N ARG A 293 -4.58 24.33 1.66
CA ARG A 293 -4.40 24.63 3.09
C ARG A 293 -5.45 23.98 3.98
N SER A 294 -6.68 23.80 3.50
CA SER A 294 -7.73 23.09 4.24
C SER A 294 -7.65 21.56 4.13
N GLY A 295 -6.65 21.03 3.39
CA GLY A 295 -6.46 19.60 3.18
C GLY A 295 -7.49 18.95 2.24
N ALA A 296 -8.22 19.73 1.43
CA ALA A 296 -9.23 19.21 0.52
C ALA A 296 -8.61 18.31 -0.57
N GLY A 297 -7.44 18.68 -1.11
CA GLY A 297 -6.73 17.86 -2.11
C GLY A 297 -6.43 16.44 -1.62
N ALA A 298 -5.97 16.30 -0.37
CA ALA A 298 -5.73 15.00 0.25
C ALA A 298 -7.01 14.16 0.40
N ARG A 299 -8.15 14.81 0.66
CA ARG A 299 -9.46 14.13 0.75
C ARG A 299 -9.96 13.65 -0.62
N TYR A 300 -9.61 14.35 -1.70
CA TYR A 300 -9.98 13.94 -3.06
C TYR A 300 -9.13 12.80 -3.58
N ALA A 301 -7.86 12.70 -3.18
CA ALA A 301 -6.90 11.73 -3.71
C ALA A 301 -7.41 10.28 -3.74
N ALA A 302 -7.91 9.76 -2.61
CA ALA A 302 -8.40 8.38 -2.54
C ALA A 302 -9.58 8.13 -3.51
N ASN A 303 -10.59 8.99 -3.49
CA ASN A 303 -11.72 8.88 -4.42
C ASN A 303 -11.27 9.08 -5.88
N ALA A 304 -10.33 9.99 -6.14
CA ALA A 304 -9.82 10.28 -7.46
C ALA A 304 -9.09 9.07 -8.05
N ASN A 305 -8.29 8.33 -7.28
CA ASN A 305 -7.63 7.10 -7.72
C ASN A 305 -8.64 6.03 -8.10
N VAL A 306 -9.67 5.81 -7.27
CA VAL A 306 -10.77 4.89 -7.58
C VAL A 306 -11.49 5.29 -8.87
N ARG A 307 -11.79 6.58 -9.03
CA ARG A 307 -12.45 7.09 -10.25
C ARG A 307 -11.57 6.98 -11.49
N ALA A 308 -10.29 7.31 -11.38
CA ALA A 308 -9.33 7.24 -12.46
C ALA A 308 -9.09 5.79 -12.92
N GLY A 309 -9.00 4.83 -11.99
CA GLY A 309 -8.91 3.41 -12.32
C GLY A 309 -10.12 2.92 -13.11
N ALA A 310 -11.34 3.34 -12.72
CA ALA A 310 -12.54 3.04 -13.49
C ALA A 310 -12.51 3.65 -14.90
N ILE A 311 -12.10 4.92 -15.04
CA ILE A 311 -11.98 5.59 -16.35
C ILE A 311 -10.94 4.88 -17.22
N LEU A 312 -9.77 4.54 -16.67
CA LEU A 312 -8.72 3.79 -17.36
C LEU A 312 -9.29 2.47 -17.91
N LEU A 313 -9.96 1.68 -17.07
CA LEU A 313 -10.53 0.40 -17.50
C LEU A 313 -11.67 0.57 -18.50
N GLN A 314 -12.55 1.57 -18.34
CA GLN A 314 -13.60 1.86 -19.33
C GLN A 314 -13.03 2.13 -20.72
N ARG A 315 -11.83 2.74 -20.82
CA ARG A 315 -11.21 3.06 -22.10
C ARG A 315 -10.34 1.93 -22.65
N ALA A 316 -9.55 1.28 -21.80
CA ALA A 316 -8.58 0.27 -22.23
C ALA A 316 -9.15 -1.15 -22.24
N ILE A 317 -10.04 -1.48 -21.30
CA ILE A 317 -10.56 -2.83 -21.06
C ILE A 317 -12.03 -2.75 -20.56
N PRO A 318 -13.00 -2.35 -21.41
CA PRO A 318 -14.37 -2.05 -20.97
C PRO A 318 -15.04 -3.18 -20.17
N ASP A 319 -14.76 -4.44 -20.54
CA ASP A 319 -15.29 -5.64 -19.88
C ASP A 319 -14.95 -5.72 -18.38
N LEU A 320 -13.90 -5.05 -17.93
CA LEU A 320 -13.49 -5.01 -16.53
C LEU A 320 -14.14 -3.89 -15.73
N ALA A 321 -14.69 -2.86 -16.38
CA ALA A 321 -15.14 -1.64 -15.72
C ALA A 321 -16.26 -1.91 -14.70
N ALA A 322 -17.28 -2.68 -15.07
CA ALA A 322 -18.38 -3.00 -14.16
C ALA A 322 -17.90 -3.82 -12.95
N GLY A 323 -17.02 -4.82 -13.18
CA GLY A 323 -16.44 -5.62 -12.10
C GLY A 323 -15.60 -4.79 -11.13
N TYR A 324 -14.77 -3.89 -11.66
CA TYR A 324 -13.99 -2.92 -10.88
C TYR A 324 -14.88 -2.04 -9.99
N MET A 325 -15.95 -1.47 -10.54
CA MET A 325 -16.86 -0.61 -9.77
C MET A 325 -17.53 -1.38 -8.63
N ARG A 326 -17.95 -2.64 -8.88
CA ARG A 326 -18.52 -3.52 -7.86
C ARG A 326 -17.53 -3.85 -6.77
N TYR A 327 -16.30 -4.14 -7.14
CA TYR A 327 -15.21 -4.41 -6.23
C TYR A 327 -15.02 -3.23 -5.26
N TYR A 328 -14.88 -2.00 -5.79
CA TYR A 328 -14.68 -0.82 -4.93
C TYR A 328 -15.91 -0.43 -4.11
N LEU A 329 -17.13 -0.63 -4.63
CA LEU A 329 -18.35 -0.47 -3.84
C LEU A 329 -18.36 -1.45 -2.64
N ARG A 330 -18.02 -2.72 -2.87
CA ARG A 330 -17.90 -3.73 -1.82
C ARG A 330 -16.82 -3.37 -0.79
N ALA A 331 -15.64 -2.96 -1.26
CA ALA A 331 -14.56 -2.47 -0.40
C ALA A 331 -14.99 -1.25 0.43
N ALA A 332 -15.85 -0.37 -0.10
CA ALA A 332 -16.47 0.73 0.62
C ALA A 332 -17.62 0.33 1.56
N GLY A 333 -18.03 -0.94 1.57
CA GLY A 333 -19.19 -1.41 2.34
C GLY A 333 -20.53 -0.97 1.76
N VAL A 334 -20.58 -0.62 0.47
CA VAL A 334 -21.79 -0.22 -0.25
C VAL A 334 -22.26 -1.39 -1.12
N ALA A 335 -23.55 -1.73 -1.02
CA ALA A 335 -24.14 -2.77 -1.87
C ALA A 335 -24.21 -2.31 -3.33
N ALA A 336 -23.66 -3.09 -4.24
CA ALA A 336 -23.75 -2.83 -5.67
C ALA A 336 -25.11 -3.31 -6.23
N PRO A 337 -25.77 -2.56 -7.13
CA PRO A 337 -27.04 -2.97 -7.74
C PRO A 337 -26.85 -4.17 -8.67
N ALA A 338 -27.85 -5.02 -8.88
CA ALA A 338 -27.71 -6.17 -9.80
C ALA A 338 -27.40 -5.75 -11.27
N GLY A 339 -27.94 -4.61 -11.70
CA GLY A 339 -27.67 -3.97 -12.99
C GLY A 339 -26.41 -3.09 -12.99
N ASP A 340 -26.35 -2.08 -13.86
CA ASP A 340 -25.18 -1.19 -13.99
C ASP A 340 -24.78 -0.51 -12.65
N PRO A 341 -23.54 -0.72 -12.14
CA PRO A 341 -23.08 -0.12 -10.90
C PRO A 341 -22.69 1.37 -11.02
N SER A 342 -22.62 1.92 -12.23
CA SER A 342 -21.98 3.22 -12.51
C SER A 342 -22.55 4.37 -11.68
N THR A 343 -23.88 4.50 -11.60
CA THR A 343 -24.51 5.62 -10.86
C THR A 343 -24.16 5.58 -9.36
N VAL A 344 -24.26 4.41 -8.73
CA VAL A 344 -23.95 4.23 -7.30
C VAL A 344 -22.45 4.43 -7.06
N PHE A 345 -21.61 3.92 -7.96
CA PHE A 345 -20.16 4.09 -7.90
C PHE A 345 -19.74 5.57 -7.98
N VAL A 346 -20.32 6.32 -8.93
CA VAL A 346 -20.03 7.76 -9.12
C VAL A 346 -20.43 8.56 -7.88
N ALA A 347 -21.58 8.28 -7.28
CA ALA A 347 -22.03 8.93 -6.06
C ALA A 347 -21.17 8.57 -4.84
N THR A 348 -20.75 7.29 -4.74
CA THR A 348 -19.93 6.79 -3.62
C THR A 348 -18.52 7.38 -3.65
N PHE A 349 -17.91 7.48 -4.84
CA PHE A 349 -16.56 8.03 -5.03
C PHE A 349 -16.65 9.39 -5.74
N ALA A 350 -17.34 10.33 -5.11
CA ALA A 350 -17.50 11.68 -5.63
C ALA A 350 -16.16 12.44 -5.59
N ILE A 351 -15.88 13.14 -6.69
CA ILE A 351 -14.77 14.09 -6.86
C ILE A 351 -15.31 15.33 -7.60
N PRO A 352 -14.71 16.51 -7.41
CA PRO A 352 -15.06 17.70 -8.17
C PRO A 352 -14.98 17.50 -9.68
N ASP A 353 -15.92 18.12 -10.41
CA ASP A 353 -16.03 18.01 -11.87
C ASP A 353 -14.75 18.44 -12.60
N ALA A 354 -14.10 19.52 -12.16
CA ALA A 354 -12.84 19.97 -12.74
C ALA A 354 -11.73 18.91 -12.63
N ILE A 355 -11.64 18.22 -11.48
CA ILE A 355 -10.66 17.15 -11.26
C ILE A 355 -11.00 15.93 -12.12
N ARG A 356 -12.28 15.54 -12.19
CA ARG A 356 -12.76 14.46 -13.06
C ARG A 356 -12.38 14.73 -14.52
N ASP A 357 -12.69 15.92 -15.02
CA ASP A 357 -12.47 16.29 -16.43
C ASP A 357 -10.97 16.39 -16.74
N ALA A 358 -10.16 16.86 -15.80
CA ALA A 358 -8.69 16.83 -15.92
C ALA A 358 -8.14 15.41 -15.97
N VAL A 359 -8.59 14.51 -15.08
CA VAL A 359 -8.21 13.08 -15.10
C VAL A 359 -8.59 12.43 -16.43
N THR A 360 -9.82 12.64 -16.91
CA THR A 360 -10.27 12.07 -18.19
C THR A 360 -9.40 12.54 -19.35
N ARG A 361 -9.13 13.85 -19.46
CA ARG A 361 -8.26 14.40 -20.51
C ARG A 361 -6.84 13.84 -20.44
N GLN A 362 -6.25 13.78 -19.25
CA GLN A 362 -4.90 13.24 -19.08
C GLN A 362 -4.83 11.75 -19.46
N LEU A 363 -5.82 10.94 -19.07
CA LEU A 363 -5.90 9.54 -19.49
C LEU A 363 -6.09 9.39 -21.00
N GLU A 364 -6.88 10.26 -21.64
CA GLU A 364 -7.04 10.28 -23.10
C GLU A 364 -5.73 10.57 -23.82
N VAL A 365 -4.96 11.55 -23.35
CA VAL A 365 -3.62 11.87 -23.91
C VAL A 365 -2.67 10.68 -23.73
N VAL A 366 -2.60 10.13 -22.52
CA VAL A 366 -1.74 8.98 -22.21
C VAL A 366 -2.12 7.74 -23.03
N LEU A 367 -3.40 7.47 -23.25
CA LEU A 367 -3.84 6.35 -24.09
C LEU A 367 -3.75 6.67 -25.60
N GLY A 368 -3.84 7.93 -25.99
CA GLY A 368 -3.69 8.41 -27.37
C GLY A 368 -2.25 8.36 -27.87
N GLY A 369 -1.28 8.58 -26.98
CA GLY A 369 0.15 8.60 -27.30
C GLY A 369 0.62 9.89 -27.98
N ILE A 370 0.02 11.03 -27.62
CA ILE A 370 0.34 12.36 -28.14
C ILE A 370 1.20 13.12 -27.13
#